data_AF-A0A2L2TBE9-F1
#
_entry.id   AF-A0A2L2TBE9-F1
#
_cell.length_a   1.000
_cell.length_b   1.000
_cell.length_c   1.000
_cell.angle_alpha   90.00
_cell.angle_beta   90.00
_cell.angle_gamma   90.00
#
_symmetry.space_group_name_H-M   'P 1'
#
loop_
_entity.id
_entity.type
_entity.pdbx_description
1 polymer ?
#
loop_
_entity_poly.entity_id
_entity_poly.type
_entity_poly.pdbx_seq_one_letter_code
_entity_poly.pdbx_strand_id
1 'polypeptide(L)'
;MKFSLSMITAAAILSPLVAADFDIFYQAPASRYGGESVWQAVNNEASTTDCTSMVGTRTYLVKEDVSGKKVGFRCKGKGCHLDGNVDDIEELEMNFGHKGSTVYHFTIRQWFREDNKWWMVGLDNQVYGYCSPATERAYACLAHQGKQKFFCKIDGLSEDDIIRDVRE
;
A
#
# COMPACT_ATOMS: atom_id res chain seq x y z
N MET A 1 29.93 -19.56 -53.45
CA MET A 1 28.72 -19.35 -52.63
C MET A 1 29.05 -18.26 -51.61
N LYS A 2 28.35 -17.12 -51.63
CA LYS A 2 28.49 -16.04 -50.63
C LYS A 2 27.27 -16.10 -49.73
N PHE A 3 27.46 -16.48 -48.47
CA PHE A 3 26.39 -16.47 -47.47
C PHE A 3 26.32 -15.10 -46.81
N SER A 4 25.19 -14.43 -47.00
CA SER A 4 24.81 -13.21 -46.29
C SER A 4 24.33 -13.60 -44.90
N LEU A 5 25.00 -13.13 -43.84
CA LEU A 5 24.46 -13.17 -42.48
C LEU A 5 23.82 -11.81 -42.17
N SER A 6 22.49 -11.76 -42.31
CA SER A 6 21.69 -10.78 -41.57
C SER A 6 21.62 -11.24 -40.12
N MET A 7 22.29 -10.56 -39.20
CA MET A 7 22.07 -10.77 -37.76
C MET A 7 20.76 -10.09 -37.35
N ILE A 8 19.91 -10.92 -36.78
CA ILE A 8 18.60 -10.62 -36.23
C ILE A 8 18.77 -9.68 -35.03
N THR A 9 17.96 -8.62 -35.02
CA THR A 9 17.79 -7.65 -33.95
C THR A 9 17.53 -8.36 -32.61
N ALA A 10 18.35 -8.09 -31.60
CA ALA A 10 18.13 -8.61 -30.25
C ALA A 10 16.77 -8.15 -29.73
N ALA A 11 15.98 -9.11 -29.27
CA ALA A 11 14.68 -8.91 -28.65
C ALA A 11 14.80 -7.95 -27.46
N ALA A 12 13.88 -6.99 -27.38
CA ALA A 12 13.70 -6.14 -26.22
C ALA A 12 13.52 -7.02 -24.98
N ILE A 13 14.42 -6.87 -24.02
CA ILE A 13 14.24 -7.39 -22.66
C ILE A 13 13.06 -6.60 -22.09
N LEU A 14 11.86 -7.16 -22.18
CA LEU A 14 10.75 -6.77 -21.33
C LEU A 14 11.14 -7.21 -19.92
N SER A 15 11.86 -6.34 -19.21
CA SER A 15 11.95 -6.45 -17.76
C SER A 15 10.52 -6.52 -17.22
N PRO A 16 10.14 -7.54 -16.45
CA PRO A 16 8.86 -7.50 -15.77
C PRO A 16 8.89 -6.29 -14.86
N LEU A 17 7.99 -5.34 -15.12
CA LEU A 17 7.63 -4.26 -14.21
C LEU A 17 7.18 -4.93 -12.90
N VAL A 18 8.06 -4.98 -11.91
CA VAL A 18 7.71 -5.50 -10.58
C VAL A 18 6.97 -4.36 -9.90
N ALA A 19 5.64 -4.34 -10.00
CA ALA A 19 4.87 -3.43 -9.15
C ALA A 19 5.31 -3.66 -7.68
N ALA A 20 5.72 -2.60 -6.97
CA ALA A 20 6.19 -2.78 -5.61
C ALA A 20 5.03 -3.08 -4.68
N ASP A 21 4.96 -4.33 -4.27
CA ASP A 21 4.16 -4.77 -3.13
C ASP A 21 4.47 -3.88 -1.90
N PHE A 22 3.45 -3.58 -1.11
CA PHE A 22 3.57 -2.71 0.05
C PHE A 22 2.77 -3.26 1.22
N ASP A 23 3.17 -2.89 2.43
CA ASP A 23 2.46 -3.19 3.65
C ASP A 23 1.65 -1.99 4.12
N ILE A 24 0.45 -2.26 4.61
CA ILE A 24 -0.38 -1.28 5.28
C ILE A 24 -0.18 -1.43 6.78
N PHE A 25 0.32 -0.37 7.42
CA PHE A 25 0.43 -0.27 8.87
C PHE A 25 -0.60 0.71 9.43
N TYR A 26 -1.13 0.39 10.61
CA TYR A 26 -1.75 1.37 11.49
C TYR A 26 -0.72 1.80 12.51
N GLN A 27 -0.42 3.09 12.57
CA GLN A 27 0.46 3.70 13.56
C GLN A 27 -0.35 4.45 14.60
N ALA A 28 0.00 4.27 15.86
CA ALA A 28 -0.54 5.03 16.97
C ALA A 28 0.59 5.60 17.84
N PRO A 29 0.30 6.64 18.63
CA PRO A 29 1.18 7.10 19.70
C PRO A 29 1.59 5.97 20.65
N ALA A 30 2.86 5.98 21.08
CA ALA A 30 3.34 5.09 22.14
C ALA A 30 2.90 5.56 23.56
N SER A 31 2.49 6.82 23.71
CA SER A 31 2.00 7.39 24.97
C SER A 31 0.81 8.31 24.74
N ARG A 32 0.08 8.66 25.82
CA ARG A 32 -1.08 9.57 25.78
C ARG A 32 -0.76 11.00 25.33
N TYR A 33 0.52 11.34 25.17
CA TYR A 33 0.98 12.64 24.69
C TYR A 33 1.51 12.62 23.25
N GLY A 34 1.63 11.44 22.63
CA GLY A 34 1.98 11.35 21.21
C GLY A 34 0.75 11.63 20.36
N GLY A 35 0.96 12.31 19.22
CA GLY A 35 -0.07 12.95 18.40
C GLY A 35 -1.16 12.04 17.80
N GLU A 36 -1.43 12.19 16.52
CA GLU A 36 -2.56 11.51 15.88
C GLU A 36 -2.21 10.07 15.46
N SER A 37 -3.23 9.20 15.45
CA SER A 37 -3.11 7.89 14.82
C SER A 37 -3.25 8.02 13.31
N VAL A 38 -2.43 7.28 12.57
CA VAL A 38 -2.28 7.42 11.12
C VAL A 38 -2.14 6.06 10.45
N TRP A 39 -2.40 6.02 9.15
CA TRP A 39 -2.08 4.89 8.29
C TRP A 39 -0.76 5.13 7.56
N GLN A 40 -0.08 4.06 7.20
CA GLN A 40 1.13 4.09 6.38
C GLN A 40 1.02 3.01 5.32
N ALA A 41 1.43 3.34 4.08
CA ALA A 41 1.80 2.35 3.08
C ALA A 41 3.32 2.31 3.07
N VAL A 42 3.89 1.16 3.43
CA VAL A 42 5.33 0.98 3.66
C VAL A 42 5.85 0.00 2.62
N ASN A 43 7.04 0.25 2.06
CA ASN A 43 7.71 -0.74 1.22
C ASN A 43 7.82 -2.09 1.98
N ASN A 44 7.41 -3.19 1.36
CA ASN A 44 7.36 -4.51 2.01
C ASN A 44 8.75 -5.04 2.42
N GLU A 45 9.84 -4.48 1.90
CA GLU A 45 11.22 -4.83 2.29
C GLU A 45 11.77 -3.96 3.43
N ALA A 46 11.04 -2.92 3.86
CA ALA A 46 11.51 -2.00 4.89
C ALA A 46 11.72 -2.70 6.25
N SER A 47 12.83 -2.46 6.92
CA SER A 47 13.09 -3.06 8.23
C SER A 47 12.19 -2.45 9.30
N THR A 48 11.41 -3.28 10.00
CA THR A 48 10.57 -2.84 11.13
C THR A 48 11.35 -2.73 12.45
N THR A 49 12.62 -3.16 12.48
CA THR A 49 13.50 -2.93 13.62
C THR A 49 14.23 -1.59 13.53
N ASP A 50 14.27 -0.99 12.34
CA ASP A 50 14.83 0.35 12.13
C ASP A 50 13.72 1.40 12.16
N CYS A 51 13.65 2.13 13.28
CA CYS A 51 12.70 3.21 13.46
C CYS A 51 12.85 4.34 12.44
N THR A 52 14.04 4.57 11.90
CA THR A 52 14.24 5.61 10.88
C THR A 52 13.51 5.24 9.59
N SER A 53 13.60 3.98 9.16
CA SER A 53 12.86 3.48 7.99
C SER A 53 11.33 3.57 8.16
N MET A 54 10.82 3.23 9.35
CA MET A 54 9.36 3.24 9.59
C MET A 54 8.79 4.63 9.80
N VAL A 55 9.44 5.47 10.62
CA VAL A 55 8.97 6.84 10.91
C VAL A 55 9.19 7.78 9.72
N GLY A 56 10.20 7.51 8.89
CA GLY A 56 10.44 8.24 7.64
C GLY A 56 9.41 7.94 6.54
N THR A 57 8.60 6.89 6.69
CA THR A 57 7.54 6.60 5.71
C THR A 57 6.41 7.61 5.83
N ARG A 58 5.94 8.10 4.69
CA ARG A 58 4.80 9.01 4.59
C ARG A 58 3.60 8.49 5.40
N THR A 59 3.02 9.37 6.20
CA THR A 59 1.85 9.08 7.03
C THR A 59 0.59 9.72 6.45
N TYR A 60 -0.52 9.01 6.61
CA TYR A 60 -1.82 9.40 6.09
C TYR A 60 -2.82 9.50 7.24
N LEU A 61 -3.40 10.68 7.42
CA LEU A 61 -4.44 10.88 8.43
C LEU A 61 -5.66 10.02 8.12
N VAL A 62 -6.32 9.57 9.20
CA VAL A 62 -7.65 8.96 9.13
C VAL A 62 -8.64 10.05 8.75
N LYS A 63 -9.44 9.80 7.71
CA LYS A 63 -10.45 10.73 7.21
C LYS A 63 -11.80 10.03 7.04
N GLU A 64 -12.87 10.79 7.21
CA GLU A 64 -14.23 10.36 6.88
C GLU A 64 -14.46 10.26 5.36
N ASP A 65 -13.63 10.95 4.57
CA ASP A 65 -13.71 11.02 3.11
C ASP A 65 -12.33 11.25 2.50
N VAL A 66 -11.96 10.37 1.57
CA VAL A 66 -10.71 10.44 0.79
C VAL A 66 -10.96 10.56 -0.71
N SER A 67 -12.17 10.94 -1.12
CA SER A 67 -12.54 11.12 -2.53
C SER A 67 -11.91 12.36 -3.17
N GLY A 68 -11.86 12.36 -4.51
CA GLY A 68 -11.32 13.46 -5.29
C GLY A 68 -9.85 13.73 -4.97
N LYS A 69 -9.55 14.96 -4.52
CA LYS A 69 -8.17 15.40 -4.21
C LYS A 69 -7.73 15.13 -2.77
N LYS A 70 -8.55 14.43 -1.97
CA LYS A 70 -8.30 14.22 -0.54
C LYS A 70 -7.41 13.01 -0.31
N VAL A 71 -6.10 13.21 -0.30
CA VAL A 71 -5.11 12.18 0.06
C VAL A 71 -5.31 11.71 1.50
N GLY A 72 -5.30 10.40 1.74
CA GLY A 72 -5.51 9.82 3.07
C GLY A 72 -6.01 8.39 3.04
N PHE A 73 -6.40 7.91 4.22
CA PHE A 73 -7.11 6.65 4.39
C PHE A 73 -8.45 6.91 5.05
N ARG A 74 -9.48 6.23 4.58
CA ARG A 74 -10.76 6.08 5.27
C ARG A 74 -10.92 4.62 5.65
N CYS A 75 -11.15 4.36 6.92
CA CYS A 75 -11.38 3.01 7.43
C CYS A 75 -12.75 2.93 8.08
N LYS A 76 -13.50 1.87 7.76
CA LYS A 76 -14.77 1.55 8.38
C LYS A 76 -14.71 0.15 9.00
N GLY A 77 -15.30 0.00 10.18
CA GLY A 77 -15.35 -1.27 10.91
C GLY A 77 -14.65 -1.20 12.27
N LYS A 78 -14.78 -2.25 13.07
CA LYS A 78 -14.18 -2.31 14.41
C LYS A 78 -12.67 -2.57 14.38
N GLY A 79 -12.13 -3.03 13.25
CA GLY A 79 -10.70 -3.25 13.05
C GLY A 79 -9.86 -1.99 12.85
N CYS A 80 -10.48 -0.81 12.75
CA CYS A 80 -9.85 0.46 12.37
C CYS A 80 -9.05 1.16 13.48
N HIS A 81 -8.24 0.41 14.22
CA HIS A 81 -7.32 0.92 15.23
C HIS A 81 -6.11 -0.01 15.40
N LEU A 82 -5.10 0.42 16.15
CA LEU A 82 -3.82 -0.29 16.29
C LEU A 82 -3.99 -1.79 16.61
N ASP A 83 -4.77 -2.10 17.63
CA ASP A 83 -5.02 -3.48 18.10
C ASP A 83 -6.27 -4.14 17.48
N GLY A 84 -6.93 -3.47 16.54
CA GLY A 84 -8.15 -3.97 15.91
C GLY A 84 -7.87 -5.19 15.04
N ASN A 85 -8.75 -6.19 15.08
CA ASN A 85 -8.64 -7.33 14.19
C ASN A 85 -8.87 -6.87 12.74
N VAL A 86 -7.97 -7.24 11.84
CA VAL A 86 -8.07 -6.92 10.41
C VAL A 86 -9.34 -7.52 9.79
N ASP A 87 -9.80 -8.66 10.27
CA ASP A 87 -11.05 -9.28 9.81
C ASP A 87 -12.29 -8.47 10.22
N ASP A 88 -12.19 -7.55 11.18
CA ASP A 88 -13.27 -6.65 11.59
C ASP A 88 -13.24 -5.30 10.85
N ILE A 89 -12.36 -5.12 9.86
CA ILE A 89 -12.42 -4.00 8.92
C ILE A 89 -13.51 -4.32 7.88
N GLU A 90 -14.44 -3.41 7.66
CA GLU A 90 -15.50 -3.58 6.65
C GLU A 90 -15.07 -3.01 5.29
N GLU A 91 -14.37 -1.87 5.33
CA GLU A 91 -13.89 -1.13 4.17
C GLU A 91 -12.62 -0.37 4.54
N LEU A 92 -11.64 -0.38 3.64
CA LEU A 92 -10.49 0.50 3.68
C LEU A 92 -10.33 1.15 2.31
N GLU A 93 -10.50 2.47 2.28
CA GLU A 93 -10.35 3.31 1.10
C GLU A 93 -9.05 4.12 1.24
N MET A 94 -8.24 4.09 0.19
CA MET A 94 -6.87 4.60 0.16
C MET A 94 -6.74 5.56 -1.00
N ASN A 95 -6.35 6.80 -0.74
CA ASN A 95 -6.02 7.77 -1.78
C ASN A 95 -4.59 8.27 -1.55
N PHE A 96 -3.67 7.86 -2.42
CA PHE A 96 -2.27 8.28 -2.35
C PHE A 96 -2.00 9.56 -3.16
N GLY A 97 -2.98 10.02 -3.96
CA GLY A 97 -2.90 11.23 -4.76
C GLY A 97 -2.81 10.96 -6.26
N HIS A 98 -2.19 11.90 -6.98
CA HIS A 98 -2.08 11.89 -8.43
C HIS A 98 -0.62 11.91 -8.88
N LYS A 99 -0.33 11.18 -9.95
CA LYS A 99 0.89 11.35 -10.75
C LYS A 99 0.51 11.60 -12.20
N GLY A 100 0.74 12.82 -12.67
CA GLY A 100 0.26 13.25 -13.99
C GLY A 100 -1.26 13.14 -14.07
N SER A 101 -1.78 12.33 -15.00
CA SER A 101 -3.21 12.06 -15.15
C SER A 101 -3.71 10.86 -14.34
N THR A 102 -2.83 10.09 -13.69
CA THR A 102 -3.19 8.85 -12.99
C THR A 102 -3.52 9.13 -11.53
N VAL A 103 -4.60 8.52 -11.01
CA VAL A 103 -5.03 8.58 -9.61
C VAL A 103 -4.71 7.25 -8.94
N TYR A 104 -3.97 7.25 -7.84
CA TYR A 104 -3.76 6.06 -7.02
C TYR A 104 -4.78 6.02 -5.91
N HIS A 105 -5.96 5.53 -6.26
CA HIS A 105 -7.08 5.43 -5.35
C HIS A 105 -7.66 4.02 -5.41
N PHE A 106 -7.67 3.35 -4.26
CA PHE A 106 -8.11 1.97 -4.15
C PHE A 106 -9.08 1.81 -2.99
N THR A 107 -10.08 0.96 -3.17
CA THR A 107 -10.95 0.51 -2.09
C THR A 107 -10.85 -0.99 -1.97
N ILE A 108 -10.61 -1.49 -0.76
CA ILE A 108 -10.78 -2.89 -0.40
C ILE A 108 -12.00 -3.04 0.50
N ARG A 109 -12.79 -4.10 0.30
CA ARG A 109 -14.05 -4.33 1.03
C ARG A 109 -14.15 -5.77 1.49
N GLN A 110 -14.57 -5.95 2.73
CA GLN A 110 -14.67 -7.27 3.37
C GLN A 110 -15.60 -8.21 2.61
N TRP A 111 -16.74 -7.71 2.13
CA TRP A 111 -17.73 -8.51 1.42
C TRP A 111 -17.31 -8.90 0.01
N PHE A 112 -16.21 -8.35 -0.51
CA PHE A 112 -15.64 -8.70 -1.82
C PHE A 112 -14.39 -9.61 -1.68
N ARG A 113 -14.10 -10.09 -0.47
CA ARG A 113 -12.95 -10.96 -0.20
C ARG A 113 -13.18 -12.39 -0.70
N GLU A 114 -12.14 -13.00 -1.24
CA GLU A 114 -12.09 -14.42 -1.63
C GLU A 114 -10.74 -15.02 -1.20
N ASP A 115 -10.72 -16.20 -0.57
CA ASP A 115 -9.49 -16.89 -0.16
C ASP A 115 -8.46 -16.00 0.60
N ASN A 116 -8.94 -15.18 1.53
CA ASN A 116 -8.15 -14.18 2.28
C ASN A 116 -7.54 -13.05 1.42
N LYS A 117 -7.94 -12.93 0.16
CA LYS A 117 -7.57 -11.81 -0.72
C LYS A 117 -8.68 -10.76 -0.71
N TRP A 118 -8.28 -9.52 -0.49
CA TRP A 118 -9.10 -8.33 -0.50
C TRP A 118 -8.73 -7.55 -1.75
N TRP A 119 -9.55 -7.63 -2.79
CA TRP A 119 -9.24 -7.03 -4.08
C TRP A 119 -9.16 -5.51 -4.00
N MET A 120 -8.10 -4.94 -4.54
CA MET A 120 -7.89 -3.50 -4.63
C MET A 120 -8.64 -2.96 -5.85
N VAL A 121 -9.80 -2.37 -5.63
CA VAL A 121 -10.67 -1.84 -6.68
C VAL A 121 -10.41 -0.35 -6.88
N GLY A 122 -10.10 0.06 -8.12
CA GLY A 122 -9.88 1.45 -8.51
C GLY A 122 -11.18 2.24 -8.74
N LEU A 123 -11.06 3.55 -8.98
CA LEU A 123 -12.20 4.44 -9.29
C LEU A 123 -12.93 4.08 -10.61
N ASP A 124 -12.26 3.37 -11.50
CA ASP A 124 -12.75 2.84 -12.77
C ASP A 124 -13.40 1.45 -12.65
N ASN A 125 -13.55 0.95 -11.42
CA ASN A 125 -14.02 -0.39 -11.09
C ASN A 125 -13.11 -1.52 -11.61
N GLN A 126 -11.86 -1.24 -11.96
CA GLN A 126 -10.87 -2.27 -12.29
C GLN A 126 -10.15 -2.76 -11.02
N VAL A 127 -9.67 -3.99 -11.07
CA VAL A 127 -8.86 -4.60 -10.00
C VAL A 127 -7.38 -4.41 -10.33
N TYR A 128 -6.62 -3.87 -9.37
CA TYR A 128 -5.20 -3.53 -9.53
C TYR A 128 -4.28 -4.37 -8.62
N GLY A 129 -4.77 -5.53 -8.20
CA GLY A 129 -4.11 -6.43 -7.25
C GLY A 129 -4.98 -6.74 -6.05
N TYR A 130 -4.35 -7.17 -4.97
CA TYR A 130 -5.04 -7.60 -3.76
C TYR A 130 -4.23 -7.35 -2.50
N CYS A 131 -4.93 -7.09 -1.41
CA CYS A 131 -4.38 -7.11 -0.07
C CYS A 131 -4.71 -8.43 0.62
N SER A 132 -3.83 -8.90 1.48
CA SER A 132 -4.03 -10.06 2.33
C SER A 132 -3.78 -9.67 3.78
N PRO A 133 -4.63 -10.11 4.73
CA PRO A 133 -4.39 -9.94 6.16
C PRO A 133 -2.96 -10.34 6.53
N ALA A 134 -2.23 -9.44 7.17
CA ALA A 134 -0.87 -9.71 7.63
C ALA A 134 -0.62 -8.96 8.94
N THR A 135 -0.26 -9.70 9.98
CA THR A 135 -0.08 -9.17 11.35
C THR A 135 1.25 -9.56 11.98
N GLU A 136 2.13 -10.20 11.21
CA GLU A 136 3.41 -10.72 11.70
C GLU A 136 4.43 -9.61 11.97
N ARG A 137 4.19 -8.40 11.42
CA ARG A 137 5.11 -7.27 11.53
C ARG A 137 4.55 -6.17 12.41
N ALA A 138 5.42 -5.68 13.27
CA ALA A 138 5.17 -4.51 14.10
C ALA A 138 6.49 -3.78 14.36
N TYR A 139 6.39 -2.52 14.77
CA TYR A 139 7.52 -1.74 15.26
C TYR A 139 7.11 -0.94 16.49
N ALA A 140 8.10 -0.68 17.36
CA ALA A 140 7.94 0.16 18.54
C ALA A 140 9.10 1.14 18.61
N CYS A 141 8.81 2.40 18.38
CA CYS A 141 9.73 3.52 18.43
C CYS A 141 9.39 4.43 19.62
N LEU A 142 10.30 5.32 20.00
CA LEU A 142 10.17 6.15 21.20
C LEU A 142 8.81 6.88 21.33
N ALA A 143 8.29 7.41 20.22
CA ALA A 143 7.03 8.16 20.19
C ALA A 143 5.85 7.42 19.55
N HIS A 144 6.12 6.36 18.78
CA HIS A 144 5.14 5.72 17.91
C HIS A 144 5.29 4.21 17.91
N GLN A 145 4.17 3.52 17.74
CA GLN A 145 4.12 2.09 17.51
C GLN A 145 3.24 1.83 16.31
N GLY A 146 3.59 0.83 15.52
CA GLY A 146 2.82 0.44 14.35
C GLY A 146 2.62 -1.06 14.28
N LYS A 147 1.44 -1.47 13.82
CA LYS A 147 1.11 -2.86 13.52
C LYS A 147 0.68 -2.98 12.07
N GLN A 148 1.23 -3.97 11.37
CA GLN A 148 0.79 -4.33 10.05
C GLN A 148 -0.68 -4.80 10.11
N LYS A 149 -1.45 -4.41 9.11
CA LYS A 149 -2.82 -4.86 8.90
C LYS A 149 -2.91 -5.70 7.64
N PHE A 150 -2.27 -5.24 6.56
CA PHE A 150 -2.30 -5.92 5.28
C PHE A 150 -0.91 -5.96 4.65
N PHE A 151 -0.68 -7.00 3.88
CA PHE A 151 0.31 -7.03 2.81
C PHE A 151 -0.44 -6.93 1.48
N CYS A 152 -0.10 -5.96 0.65
CA CYS A 152 -0.77 -5.66 -0.60
C CYS A 152 0.15 -5.92 -1.79
N LYS A 153 -0.33 -6.78 -2.69
CA LYS A 153 0.27 -7.01 -4.00
C LYS A 153 -0.41 -6.15 -5.03
N ILE A 154 0.38 -5.54 -5.89
CA ILE A 154 -0.12 -4.81 -7.03
C ILE A 154 0.04 -5.67 -8.27
N ASP A 155 -1.05 -5.87 -8.98
CA ASP A 155 -1.08 -6.59 -10.25
C ASP A 155 -1.52 -5.61 -11.33
N GLY A 156 -0.73 -5.48 -12.41
CA GLY A 156 -1.14 -4.69 -13.58
C GLY A 156 -0.86 -3.17 -13.52
N LEU A 157 -0.13 -2.67 -12.53
CA LEU A 157 0.46 -1.31 -12.53
C LEU A 157 1.98 -1.37 -12.65
N SER A 158 2.59 -0.32 -13.23
CA SER A 158 4.05 -0.23 -13.38
C SER A 158 4.72 0.19 -12.06
N GLU A 159 5.93 -0.28 -11.76
CA GLU A 159 6.67 0.03 -10.52
C GLU A 159 6.89 1.54 -10.29
N ASP A 160 7.18 2.26 -11.39
CA ASP A 160 7.45 3.69 -11.40
C ASP A 160 6.30 4.52 -10.84
N ASP A 161 5.09 3.97 -10.86
CA ASP A 161 3.85 4.64 -10.54
C ASP A 161 3.56 4.72 -9.04
N ILE A 162 4.12 3.81 -8.23
CA ILE A 162 3.74 3.70 -6.80
C ILE A 162 4.91 3.97 -5.85
N ILE A 163 6.14 3.56 -6.19
CA ILE A 163 7.27 3.64 -5.25
C ILE A 163 7.69 5.08 -4.92
N ARG A 164 7.61 6.01 -5.88
CA ARG A 164 8.10 7.38 -5.65
C ARG A 164 7.27 8.15 -4.63
N ASP A 165 5.98 7.81 -4.46
CA ASP A 165 5.09 8.48 -3.50
C ASP A 165 5.05 7.81 -2.11
N VAL A 166 5.67 6.62 -1.98
CA VAL A 166 5.87 5.91 -0.70
C VAL A 166 7.25 6.22 -0.10
N ARG A 167 8.24 6.62 -0.91
CA ARG A 167 9.61 6.91 -0.50
C ARG A 167 9.95 8.40 -0.28
N GLU A 168 9.06 9.33 -0.63
CA GLU A 168 9.21 10.78 -0.40
C GLU A 168 8.15 11.32 0.57
#